data_AF-A0A524LAB0-F1
#
_entry.id   AF-A0A524LAB0-F1
#
_cell.length_a   1.000
_cell.length_b   1.000
_cell.length_c   1.000
_cell.angle_alpha   90.00
_cell.angle_beta   90.00
_cell.angle_gamma   90.00
#
_symmetry.space_group_name_H-M   'P 1'
#
loop_
_entity.id
_entity.type
_entity.pdbx_description
1 polymer ?
#
loop_
_entity_poly.entity_id
_entity_poly.type
_entity_poly.pdbx_seq_one_letter_code
_entity_poly.pdbx_strand_id
1 'polypeptide(L)'
;MKERRKFLHFFDSEEYKEVVPESDEQKKVSPPLFQQPYPEDSPLIDLIPPNDFTIGKAPFLDLVNHRQSRRKYTSEPLTLEELSFLLWSTQGVKQVLRSGSGVKRTVPSAGAKSPLETYLVINRVTGLEPGLYRYISFSHKLLFIKRIDNAEETMGKLSFEQMFVGKAPVIFCWTAVPYRTEWRYTILSHKFIAIDLGIVCQNLYLACEAINLGTVAIGYYEQNKLDELFDLNTDEEFVVLLAPVGRYRKQKKLTEFFKYPKKEVTLVSLKKLEGKYKRKNLVEFIVKNDHLVIKIGEFEEILEPYNEIEFIGEMSARAMRFEFTKEGKPEKVVVLNAEDEEFELECAE
;
A
#
# COMPACT_ATOMS: atom_id res chain seq x y z
N MET A 1 33.12 1.90 -4.85
CA MET A 1 31.78 2.55 -4.82
C MET A 1 31.47 3.41 -6.04
N LYS A 2 32.37 4.33 -6.49
CA LYS A 2 32.09 5.22 -7.63
C LYS A 2 31.81 4.48 -8.95
N GLU A 3 32.58 3.45 -9.26
CA GLU A 3 32.41 2.64 -10.49
C GLU A 3 31.07 1.92 -10.56
N ARG A 4 30.52 1.51 -9.40
CA ARG A 4 29.21 0.85 -9.30
C ARG A 4 28.03 1.75 -9.63
N ARG A 5 28.22 3.04 -9.93
CA ARG A 5 27.16 3.97 -10.34
C ARG A 5 27.06 4.15 -11.85
N LYS A 6 28.06 3.69 -12.61
CA LYS A 6 28.13 3.89 -14.06
C LYS A 6 26.88 3.35 -14.79
N PHE A 7 26.29 2.27 -14.28
CA PHE A 7 25.06 1.70 -14.85
C PHE A 7 23.85 2.65 -14.86
N LEU A 8 23.85 3.71 -14.03
CA LEU A 8 22.79 4.71 -14.00
C LEU A 8 22.95 5.78 -15.09
N HIS A 9 24.17 5.96 -15.59
CA HIS A 9 24.46 6.92 -16.66
C HIS A 9 23.91 6.40 -17.98
N PHE A 10 23.61 7.33 -18.88
CA PHE A 10 23.34 7.01 -20.28
C PHE A 10 24.57 7.40 -21.10
N PHE A 11 24.85 6.65 -22.15
CA PHE A 11 25.98 6.92 -23.05
C PHE A 11 25.74 8.19 -23.87
N ASP A 12 26.80 8.91 -24.20
CA ASP A 12 26.74 9.94 -25.25
C ASP A 12 26.62 9.30 -26.64
N SER A 13 26.49 10.12 -27.68
CA SER A 13 26.23 9.61 -29.03
C SER A 13 27.36 8.78 -29.62
N GLU A 14 28.61 9.05 -29.26
CA GLU A 14 29.75 8.30 -29.77
C GLU A 14 29.93 7.01 -28.97
N GLU A 15 29.89 7.10 -27.64
CA GLU A 15 29.89 5.93 -26.75
C GLU A 15 28.75 4.95 -27.08
N TYR A 16 27.55 5.47 -27.39
CA TYR A 16 26.40 4.64 -27.72
C TYR A 16 26.67 3.79 -28.98
N LYS A 17 27.21 4.41 -30.03
CA LYS A 17 27.52 3.70 -31.29
C LYS A 17 28.60 2.64 -31.10
N GLU A 18 29.57 2.92 -30.23
CA GLU A 18 30.69 2.01 -29.97
C GLU A 18 30.30 0.82 -29.07
N VAL A 19 29.47 1.05 -28.05
CA VAL A 19 29.27 0.09 -26.95
C VAL A 19 27.92 -0.62 -27.03
N VAL A 20 26.88 0.01 -27.58
CA VAL A 20 25.53 -0.58 -27.60
C VAL A 20 25.36 -1.45 -28.84
N PRO A 21 25.22 -2.78 -28.70
CA PRO A 21 25.04 -3.66 -29.83
C PRO A 21 23.64 -3.50 -30.44
N GLU A 22 23.51 -3.94 -31.69
CA GLU A 22 22.21 -4.06 -32.35
C GLU A 22 21.29 -5.01 -31.56
N SER A 23 20.07 -4.57 -31.29
CA SER A 23 19.07 -5.31 -30.53
C SER A 23 18.37 -6.39 -31.35
N ASP A 24 17.76 -7.35 -30.66
CA ASP A 24 16.98 -8.40 -31.29
C ASP A 24 15.72 -7.85 -31.98
N GLU A 25 15.16 -6.74 -31.48
CA GLU A 25 14.12 -5.95 -32.17
C GLU A 25 14.62 -5.44 -33.53
N GLN A 26 15.82 -4.85 -33.59
CA GLN A 26 16.43 -4.34 -34.82
C GLN A 26 16.73 -5.48 -35.82
N LYS A 27 17.19 -6.62 -35.30
CA LYS A 27 17.41 -7.85 -36.06
C LYS A 27 16.13 -8.56 -36.49
N LYS A 28 14.96 -8.08 -36.06
CA LYS A 28 13.63 -8.66 -36.34
C LYS A 28 13.47 -10.09 -35.80
N VAL A 29 14.15 -10.42 -34.70
CA VAL A 29 13.89 -11.64 -33.94
C VAL A 29 12.48 -11.53 -33.35
N SER A 30 11.77 -12.65 -33.22
CA SER A 30 10.41 -12.64 -32.63
C SER A 30 10.44 -12.10 -31.20
N PRO A 31 9.43 -11.29 -30.80
CA PRO A 31 9.38 -10.77 -29.44
C PRO A 31 9.16 -11.90 -28.42
N PRO A 32 9.73 -11.78 -27.20
CA PRO A 32 9.46 -12.73 -26.13
C PRO A 32 8.01 -12.62 -25.62
N LEU A 33 7.56 -13.63 -24.87
CA LEU A 33 6.28 -13.58 -24.19
C LEU A 33 6.27 -12.48 -23.13
N PHE A 34 5.15 -11.76 -23.02
CA PHE A 34 4.91 -10.71 -22.01
C PHE A 34 4.29 -11.21 -20.71
N GLN A 35 4.20 -12.54 -20.57
CA GLN A 35 3.81 -13.28 -19.38
C GLN A 35 4.47 -14.64 -19.44
N GLN A 36 5.01 -15.13 -18.32
CA GLN A 36 5.61 -16.46 -18.28
C GLN A 36 4.54 -17.53 -18.55
N PRO A 37 4.90 -18.63 -19.25
CA PRO A 37 3.98 -19.72 -19.49
C PRO A 37 3.65 -20.46 -18.18
N TYR A 38 2.51 -21.13 -18.17
CA TYR A 38 2.07 -22.07 -17.14
C TYR A 38 1.37 -23.25 -17.83
N PRO A 39 1.27 -24.42 -17.17
CA PRO A 39 0.55 -25.56 -17.73
C PRO A 39 -0.91 -25.20 -18.04
N GLU A 40 -1.40 -25.50 -19.25
CA GLU A 40 -2.74 -25.11 -19.70
C GLU A 40 -3.87 -25.63 -18.80
N ASP A 41 -3.70 -26.81 -18.21
CA ASP A 41 -4.67 -27.45 -17.30
C ASP A 41 -4.60 -26.94 -15.85
N SER A 42 -3.78 -25.93 -15.58
CA SER A 42 -3.62 -25.40 -14.22
C SER A 42 -4.92 -24.74 -13.75
N PRO A 43 -5.46 -25.10 -12.56
CA PRO A 43 -6.66 -24.47 -12.05
C PRO A 43 -6.37 -22.99 -11.74
N LEU A 44 -7.09 -22.11 -12.43
CA LEU A 44 -7.00 -20.66 -12.21
C LEU A 44 -8.17 -20.19 -11.35
N ILE A 45 -7.87 -19.25 -10.47
CA ILE A 45 -8.85 -18.63 -9.58
C ILE A 45 -9.24 -17.28 -10.16
N ASP A 46 -10.54 -17.06 -10.32
CA ASP A 46 -11.10 -15.82 -10.83
C ASP A 46 -10.91 -14.68 -9.83
N LEU A 47 -10.46 -13.53 -10.33
CA LEU A 47 -10.42 -12.26 -9.61
C LEU A 47 -11.65 -11.43 -9.99
N ILE A 48 -11.98 -10.45 -9.16
CA ILE A 48 -13.08 -9.51 -9.44
C ILE A 48 -12.69 -8.65 -10.66
N PRO A 49 -13.50 -8.60 -11.73
CA PRO A 49 -13.16 -7.84 -12.92
C PRO A 49 -13.01 -6.34 -12.64
N PRO A 50 -12.15 -5.61 -13.38
CA PRO A 50 -11.92 -4.19 -13.13
C PRO A 50 -13.13 -3.27 -13.30
N ASN A 51 -14.09 -3.68 -14.12
CA ASN A 51 -15.33 -2.94 -14.33
C ASN A 51 -16.30 -3.07 -13.14
N ASP A 52 -16.07 -4.06 -12.26
CA ASP A 52 -16.95 -4.40 -11.15
C ASP A 52 -16.39 -3.89 -9.81
N PHE A 53 -15.24 -3.20 -9.81
CA PHE A 53 -14.67 -2.62 -8.60
C PHE A 53 -15.57 -1.54 -7.99
N THR A 54 -15.92 -1.72 -6.73
CA THR A 54 -16.68 -0.80 -5.90
C THR A 54 -15.79 0.13 -5.06
N ILE A 55 -14.52 -0.25 -4.89
CA ILE A 55 -13.49 0.45 -4.10
C ILE A 55 -12.54 1.32 -4.96
N GLY A 56 -11.61 2.04 -4.33
CA GLY A 56 -10.52 2.74 -5.02
C GLY A 56 -10.87 4.10 -5.62
N LYS A 57 -11.92 4.76 -5.14
CA LYS A 57 -12.47 6.02 -5.69
C LYS A 57 -11.94 7.30 -5.03
N ALA A 58 -10.83 7.22 -4.30
CA ALA A 58 -10.27 8.35 -3.57
C ALA A 58 -9.63 9.41 -4.51
N PRO A 59 -9.73 10.72 -4.20
CA PRO A 59 -9.11 11.77 -5.01
C PRO A 59 -7.59 11.63 -5.08
N PHE A 60 -7.00 11.81 -6.26
CA PHE A 60 -5.58 11.59 -6.50
C PHE A 60 -4.66 12.40 -5.56
N LEU A 61 -4.98 13.68 -5.31
CA LEU A 61 -4.16 14.52 -4.42
C LEU A 61 -4.14 13.98 -2.99
N ASP A 62 -5.25 13.40 -2.51
CA ASP A 62 -5.31 12.81 -1.18
C ASP A 62 -4.40 11.57 -1.11
N LEU A 63 -4.37 10.75 -2.18
CA LEU A 63 -3.47 9.60 -2.27
C LEU A 63 -2.00 10.02 -2.17
N VAL A 64 -1.61 11.03 -2.95
CA VAL A 64 -0.22 11.53 -2.96
C VAL A 64 0.18 12.08 -1.60
N ASN A 65 -0.71 12.83 -0.94
CA ASN A 65 -0.45 13.48 0.34
C ASN A 65 -0.41 12.50 1.52
N HIS A 66 -1.27 11.47 1.52
CA HIS A 66 -1.39 10.53 2.64
C HIS A 66 -0.50 9.29 2.51
N ARG A 67 -0.05 8.97 1.30
CA ARG A 67 0.81 7.81 1.05
C ARG A 67 2.07 7.86 1.91
N GLN A 68 2.28 6.80 2.69
CA GLN A 68 3.45 6.60 3.54
C GLN A 68 3.89 5.14 3.53
N SER A 69 5.15 4.86 3.89
CA SER A 69 5.61 3.49 4.14
C SER A 69 5.08 2.99 5.47
N ARG A 70 4.21 1.99 5.44
CA ARG A 70 3.57 1.41 6.63
C ARG A 70 4.16 0.02 6.89
N ARG A 71 4.45 -0.27 8.15
CA ARG A 71 5.17 -1.49 8.58
C ARG A 71 4.51 -2.22 9.75
N LYS A 72 3.34 -1.73 10.18
CA LYS A 72 2.54 -2.30 11.27
C LYS A 72 1.20 -2.66 10.69
N TYR A 73 0.95 -3.96 10.55
CA TYR A 73 -0.27 -4.49 9.96
C TYR A 73 -1.18 -5.10 11.02
N THR A 74 -2.49 -4.99 10.84
CA THR A 74 -3.46 -5.77 11.64
C THR A 74 -3.47 -7.23 11.17
N SER A 75 -4.10 -8.11 11.95
CA SER A 75 -4.30 -9.52 11.58
C SER A 75 -5.42 -9.72 10.57
N GLU A 76 -6.17 -8.67 10.21
CA GLU A 76 -7.33 -8.77 9.33
C GLU A 76 -6.94 -9.25 7.92
N PRO A 77 -7.76 -10.13 7.31
CA PRO A 77 -7.55 -10.57 5.95
C PRO A 77 -7.84 -9.43 4.96
N LEU A 78 -7.27 -9.53 3.75
CA LEU A 78 -7.75 -8.77 2.60
C LEU A 78 -8.99 -9.47 2.00
N THR A 79 -9.90 -8.69 1.42
CA THR A 79 -10.95 -9.27 0.57
C THR A 79 -10.39 -9.63 -0.80
N LEU A 80 -11.11 -10.51 -1.53
CA LEU A 80 -10.73 -10.84 -2.91
C LEU A 80 -10.80 -9.61 -3.83
N GLU A 81 -11.77 -8.71 -3.62
CA GLU A 81 -11.90 -7.46 -4.37
C GLU A 81 -10.71 -6.53 -4.12
N GLU A 82 -10.27 -6.38 -2.86
CA GLU A 82 -9.08 -5.59 -2.51
C GLU A 82 -7.84 -6.13 -3.23
N LEU A 83 -7.61 -7.45 -3.20
CA LEU A 83 -6.49 -8.06 -3.92
C LEU A 83 -6.60 -7.87 -5.44
N SER A 84 -7.80 -8.09 -6.01
CA SER A 84 -8.08 -7.91 -7.44
C SER A 84 -7.77 -6.48 -7.90
N PHE A 85 -8.21 -5.50 -7.12
CA PHE A 85 -7.96 -4.08 -7.36
C PHE A 85 -6.48 -3.74 -7.34
N LEU A 86 -5.71 -4.25 -6.37
CA LEU A 86 -4.27 -4.00 -6.28
C LEU A 86 -3.51 -4.63 -7.46
N LEU A 87 -3.85 -5.86 -7.85
CA LEU A 87 -3.25 -6.57 -8.99
C LEU A 87 -3.54 -5.89 -10.32
N TRP A 88 -4.80 -5.48 -10.52
CA TRP A 88 -5.16 -4.72 -11.71
C TRP A 88 -4.42 -3.38 -11.74
N SER A 89 -4.41 -2.65 -10.63
CA SER A 89 -3.73 -1.35 -10.54
C SER A 89 -2.25 -1.47 -10.87
N THR A 90 -1.57 -2.53 -10.46
CA THR A 90 -0.12 -2.68 -10.66
C THR A 90 0.27 -3.31 -12.00
N GLN A 91 -0.48 -4.29 -12.51
CA GLN A 91 -0.09 -5.07 -13.69
C GLN A 91 -1.23 -5.39 -14.67
N GLY A 92 -2.40 -4.78 -14.53
CA GLY A 92 -3.55 -5.00 -15.41
C GLY A 92 -3.25 -4.73 -16.89
N VAL A 93 -3.63 -5.66 -17.77
CA VAL A 93 -3.43 -5.54 -19.23
C VAL A 93 -4.56 -4.71 -19.84
N LYS A 94 -4.21 -3.59 -20.48
CA LYS A 94 -5.17 -2.72 -21.19
C LYS A 94 -5.26 -3.04 -22.68
N GLN A 95 -4.12 -3.31 -23.30
CA GLN A 95 -4.05 -3.49 -24.75
C GLN A 95 -2.78 -4.24 -25.15
N VAL A 96 -2.92 -5.25 -26.01
CA VAL A 96 -1.79 -5.82 -26.76
C VAL A 96 -1.57 -4.99 -28.02
N LEU A 97 -0.33 -4.60 -28.31
CA LEU A 97 -0.02 -3.81 -29.51
C LEU A 97 -0.29 -4.63 -30.77
N ARG A 98 -0.78 -3.98 -31.84
CA ARG A 98 -1.04 -4.63 -33.14
C ARG A 98 0.21 -5.27 -33.75
N SER A 99 1.39 -4.75 -33.43
CA SER A 99 2.67 -5.32 -33.85
C SER A 99 2.99 -6.66 -33.19
N GLY A 100 2.25 -7.06 -32.13
CA GLY A 100 2.59 -8.20 -31.28
C GLY A 100 3.83 -7.98 -30.41
N SER A 101 4.51 -6.84 -30.54
CA SER A 101 5.81 -6.56 -29.91
C SER A 101 5.71 -5.77 -28.62
N GLY A 102 4.55 -5.70 -27.98
CA GLY A 102 4.42 -5.03 -26.68
C GLY A 102 3.02 -5.06 -26.11
N VAL A 103 2.93 -4.73 -24.82
CA VAL A 103 1.69 -4.70 -24.06
C VAL A 103 1.60 -3.40 -23.27
N LYS A 104 0.46 -2.72 -23.37
CA LYS A 104 0.11 -1.59 -22.51
C LYS A 104 -0.58 -2.10 -21.26
N ARG A 105 -0.05 -1.73 -20.11
CA ARG A 105 -0.62 -2.06 -18.80
C ARG A 105 -1.17 -0.80 -18.13
N THR A 106 -1.74 -0.97 -16.94
CA THR A 106 -2.12 0.12 -16.04
C THR A 106 -0.93 0.98 -15.61
N VAL A 107 0.27 0.39 -15.61
CA VAL A 107 1.54 1.09 -15.44
C VAL A 107 2.30 1.20 -16.77
N PRO A 108 2.99 2.33 -17.04
CA PRO A 108 3.89 2.42 -18.18
C PRO A 108 5.11 1.51 -17.99
N SER A 109 5.70 1.10 -19.12
CA SER A 109 6.93 0.33 -19.17
C SER A 109 7.75 0.79 -20.36
N ALA A 110 9.08 0.83 -20.22
CA ALA A 110 9.98 1.19 -21.29
C ALA A 110 9.71 0.34 -22.54
N GLY A 111 9.38 1.01 -23.65
CA GLY A 111 9.09 0.36 -24.93
C GLY A 111 7.88 -0.59 -24.92
N ALA A 112 7.03 -0.54 -23.88
CA ALA A 112 5.94 -1.50 -23.63
C ALA A 112 6.43 -2.95 -23.46
N LYS A 113 7.64 -3.14 -22.91
CA LYS A 113 8.29 -4.46 -22.78
C LYS A 113 7.82 -5.26 -21.57
N SER A 114 7.33 -4.61 -20.51
CA SER A 114 6.76 -5.25 -19.32
C SER A 114 7.64 -6.35 -18.72
N PRO A 115 8.85 -6.03 -18.20
CA PRO A 115 9.80 -7.02 -17.72
C PRO A 115 9.35 -7.77 -16.46
N LEU A 116 8.31 -7.32 -15.76
CA LEU A 116 7.98 -7.82 -14.43
C LEU A 116 6.90 -8.90 -14.47
N GLU A 117 7.07 -9.95 -13.68
CA GLU A 117 5.96 -10.81 -13.22
C GLU A 117 5.54 -10.40 -11.80
N THR A 118 4.35 -10.82 -11.39
CA THR A 118 3.86 -10.59 -10.02
C THR A 118 3.51 -11.93 -9.37
N TYR A 119 4.31 -12.28 -8.39
CA TYR A 119 4.06 -13.37 -7.47
C TYR A 119 3.49 -12.79 -6.16
N LEU A 120 2.76 -13.63 -5.43
CA LEU A 120 2.16 -13.27 -4.16
C LEU A 120 2.46 -14.39 -3.17
N VAL A 121 2.98 -14.03 -2.01
CA VAL A 121 2.87 -14.89 -0.82
C VAL A 121 1.62 -14.46 -0.08
N ILE A 122 0.58 -15.29 -0.14
CA ILE A 122 -0.71 -15.04 0.50
C ILE A 122 -0.73 -15.77 1.85
N ASN A 123 -0.91 -15.01 2.92
CA ASN A 123 -1.14 -15.54 4.26
C ASN A 123 -2.63 -15.53 4.61
N ARG A 124 -3.33 -14.44 4.29
CA ARG A 124 -4.72 -14.18 4.72
C ARG A 124 -5.47 -13.34 3.68
N VAL A 125 -6.17 -14.01 2.76
CA VAL A 125 -7.14 -13.40 1.85
C VAL A 125 -8.42 -14.22 1.91
N THR A 126 -9.57 -13.58 2.08
CA THR A 126 -10.85 -14.28 2.14
C THR A 126 -11.10 -15.08 0.87
N GLY A 127 -11.29 -16.40 1.02
CA GLY A 127 -11.56 -17.31 -0.10
C GLY A 127 -10.32 -17.87 -0.80
N LEU A 128 -9.10 -17.56 -0.35
CA LEU A 128 -7.86 -18.13 -0.88
C LEU A 128 -7.10 -18.90 0.20
N GLU A 129 -6.55 -20.05 -0.18
CA GLU A 129 -5.66 -20.82 0.69
C GLU A 129 -4.31 -20.12 0.86
N PRO A 130 -3.64 -20.21 2.02
CA PRO A 130 -2.30 -19.67 2.18
C PRO A 130 -1.27 -20.35 1.26
N GLY A 131 -0.40 -19.57 0.62
CA GLY A 131 0.66 -20.11 -0.23
C GLY A 131 1.22 -19.11 -1.24
N LEU A 132 1.99 -19.65 -2.19
CA LEU A 132 2.58 -18.93 -3.30
C LEU A 132 1.63 -18.94 -4.50
N TYR A 133 1.38 -17.76 -5.04
CA TYR A 133 0.56 -17.55 -6.22
C TYR A 133 1.31 -16.74 -7.27
N ARG A 134 0.90 -16.85 -8.52
CA ARG A 134 1.29 -15.95 -9.60
C ARG A 134 0.07 -15.29 -10.22
N TYR A 135 0.19 -14.00 -10.51
CA TYR A 135 -0.86 -13.25 -11.19
C TYR A 135 -0.77 -13.46 -12.71
N ILE A 136 -1.80 -14.08 -13.26
CA ILE A 136 -1.97 -14.30 -14.70
C ILE A 136 -2.66 -13.06 -15.27
N SER A 137 -1.85 -12.06 -15.58
CA SER A 137 -2.29 -10.70 -15.91
C SER A 137 -3.16 -10.57 -17.16
N PHE A 138 -2.96 -11.43 -18.17
CA PHE A 138 -3.75 -11.38 -19.41
C PHE A 138 -5.20 -11.83 -19.22
N SER A 139 -5.43 -12.79 -18.33
CA SER A 139 -6.78 -13.29 -18.00
C SER A 139 -7.35 -12.68 -16.71
N HIS A 140 -6.57 -11.85 -16.01
CA HIS A 140 -6.90 -11.34 -14.68
C HIS A 140 -7.29 -12.46 -13.70
N LYS A 141 -6.40 -13.45 -13.53
CA LYS A 141 -6.61 -14.60 -12.63
C LYS A 141 -5.40 -14.86 -11.75
N LEU A 142 -5.58 -15.66 -10.71
CA LEU A 142 -4.48 -16.21 -9.91
C LEU A 142 -4.21 -17.67 -10.27
N LEU A 143 -2.94 -18.00 -10.36
CA LEU A 143 -2.44 -19.37 -10.41
C LEU A 143 -1.87 -19.72 -9.03
N PHE A 144 -2.40 -20.75 -8.38
CA PHE A 144 -1.78 -21.33 -7.19
C PHE A 144 -0.57 -22.16 -7.61
N ILE A 145 0.60 -21.88 -7.04
CA ILE A 145 1.84 -22.60 -7.35
C ILE A 145 2.06 -23.71 -6.33
N LYS A 146 2.16 -23.32 -5.05
CA LYS A 146 2.39 -24.26 -3.95
C LYS A 146 2.02 -23.65 -2.61
N ARG A 147 1.78 -24.52 -1.62
CA ARG A 147 1.68 -24.10 -0.22
C ARG A 147 3.07 -23.68 0.27
N ILE A 148 3.13 -22.66 1.11
CA ILE A 148 4.32 -22.32 1.90
C ILE A 148 3.96 -22.52 3.36
N ASP A 149 4.54 -23.54 3.99
CA ASP A 149 4.38 -23.76 5.42
C ASP A 149 5.11 -22.67 6.21
N ASN A 150 4.47 -22.18 7.28
CA ASN A 150 4.99 -21.09 8.12
C ASN A 150 5.44 -19.86 7.32
N ALA A 151 4.68 -19.48 6.28
CA ALA A 151 5.01 -18.37 5.39
C ALA A 151 5.31 -17.05 6.13
N GLU A 152 4.62 -16.75 7.24
CA GLU A 152 4.92 -15.60 8.09
C GLU A 152 6.36 -15.63 8.63
N GLU A 153 6.80 -16.76 9.22
CA GLU A 153 8.14 -16.87 9.77
C GLU A 153 9.20 -16.89 8.66
N THR A 154 8.96 -17.70 7.62
CA THR A 154 9.84 -17.85 6.46
C THR A 154 10.11 -16.51 5.80
N MET A 155 9.07 -15.75 5.45
CA MET A 155 9.23 -14.46 4.76
C MET A 155 9.84 -13.38 5.66
N GLY A 156 9.58 -13.43 6.97
CA GLY A 156 10.24 -12.56 7.95
C GLY A 156 11.76 -12.78 8.00
N LYS A 157 12.19 -14.05 8.10
CA LYS A 157 13.60 -14.44 8.12
C LYS A 157 14.31 -14.14 6.81
N LEU A 158 13.71 -14.53 5.68
CA LEU A 158 14.26 -14.26 4.33
C LEU A 158 14.38 -12.76 4.04
N SER A 159 13.62 -11.92 4.73
CA SER A 159 13.75 -10.45 4.68
C SER A 159 14.77 -9.91 5.68
N PHE A 160 15.80 -10.69 6.05
CA PHE A 160 16.79 -10.38 7.09
C PHE A 160 16.16 -10.02 8.43
N GLU A 161 15.33 -10.93 8.97
CA GLU A 161 14.66 -10.80 10.27
C GLU A 161 13.67 -9.62 10.36
N GLN A 162 13.27 -9.03 9.22
CA GLN A 162 12.19 -8.05 9.15
C GLN A 162 10.83 -8.74 9.28
N MET A 163 10.52 -9.25 10.48
CA MET A 163 9.33 -10.07 10.76
C MET A 163 7.99 -9.43 10.39
N PHE A 164 7.93 -8.09 10.31
CA PHE A 164 6.71 -7.42 9.85
C PHE A 164 6.36 -7.72 8.39
N VAL A 165 7.34 -8.12 7.56
CA VAL A 165 7.10 -8.51 6.16
C VAL A 165 6.22 -9.75 6.13
N GLY A 166 6.59 -10.79 6.89
CA GLY A 166 5.83 -12.02 6.99
C GLY A 166 4.46 -11.87 7.65
N LYS A 167 4.30 -10.89 8.55
CA LYS A 167 3.02 -10.61 9.23
C LYS A 167 1.95 -10.05 8.31
N ALA A 168 2.30 -9.56 7.13
CA ALA A 168 1.32 -9.01 6.20
C ALA A 168 0.38 -10.11 5.67
N PRO A 169 -0.92 -9.81 5.49
CA PRO A 169 -1.85 -10.75 4.88
C PRO A 169 -1.46 -11.17 3.45
N VAL A 170 -0.81 -10.28 2.69
CA VAL A 170 -0.27 -10.56 1.36
C VAL A 170 1.09 -9.89 1.20
N ILE A 171 2.03 -10.55 0.53
CA ILE A 171 3.31 -9.97 0.13
C ILE A 171 3.38 -10.00 -1.39
N PHE A 172 3.45 -8.82 -2.00
CA PHE A 172 3.74 -8.70 -3.42
C PHE A 172 5.21 -8.93 -3.66
N CYS A 173 5.52 -9.82 -4.59
CA CYS A 173 6.88 -10.20 -4.94
C CYS A 173 7.03 -10.01 -6.45
N TRP A 174 7.71 -8.95 -6.86
CA TRP A 174 8.01 -8.74 -8.27
C TRP A 174 9.30 -9.46 -8.63
N THR A 175 9.23 -10.26 -9.69
CA THR A 175 10.41 -10.80 -10.36
C THR A 175 10.62 -10.04 -11.66
N ALA A 176 11.85 -10.02 -12.16
CA ALA A 176 12.18 -9.48 -13.47
C ALA A 176 12.57 -10.61 -14.41
N VAL A 177 12.05 -10.56 -15.64
CA VAL A 177 12.46 -11.35 -16.80
C VAL A 177 13.26 -10.40 -17.71
N PRO A 178 14.60 -10.30 -17.55
CA PRO A 178 15.39 -9.23 -18.17
C PRO A 178 15.29 -9.22 -19.70
N TYR A 179 15.24 -10.41 -20.32
CA TYR A 179 15.24 -10.58 -21.77
C TYR A 179 14.10 -9.81 -22.46
N ARG A 180 12.95 -9.60 -21.80
CA ARG A 180 11.84 -8.79 -22.35
C ARG A 180 12.28 -7.38 -22.71
N THR A 181 13.10 -6.77 -21.87
CA THR A 181 13.63 -5.42 -22.07
C THR A 181 14.89 -5.46 -22.93
N GLU A 182 15.75 -6.46 -22.74
CA GLU A 182 16.99 -6.66 -23.52
C GLU A 182 16.74 -6.87 -24.99
N TRP A 183 15.64 -7.55 -25.34
CA TRP A 183 15.20 -7.72 -26.72
C TRP A 183 15.15 -6.38 -27.47
N ARG A 184 14.83 -5.28 -26.78
CA ARG A 184 14.81 -3.93 -27.35
C ARG A 184 16.05 -3.09 -27.01
N TYR A 185 16.49 -3.14 -25.75
CA TYR A 185 17.44 -2.17 -25.19
C TYR A 185 18.81 -2.75 -24.86
N THR A 186 19.04 -4.04 -25.15
CA THR A 186 20.32 -4.74 -24.96
C THR A 186 20.94 -4.45 -23.59
N ILE A 187 22.17 -3.97 -23.55
CA ILE A 187 22.95 -3.69 -22.34
C ILE A 187 22.42 -2.49 -21.52
N LEU A 188 21.40 -1.77 -22.00
CA LEU A 188 20.80 -0.63 -21.31
C LEU A 188 19.60 -1.03 -20.43
N SER A 189 19.18 -2.29 -20.53
CA SER A 189 17.90 -2.78 -20.01
C SER A 189 17.77 -2.67 -18.51
N HIS A 190 18.86 -2.87 -17.76
CA HIS A 190 18.86 -2.81 -16.29
C HIS A 190 18.33 -1.47 -15.76
N LYS A 191 18.65 -0.36 -16.43
CA LYS A 191 18.16 0.97 -16.05
C LYS A 191 16.65 1.09 -16.26
N PHE A 192 16.15 0.56 -17.37
CA PHE A 192 14.72 0.59 -17.68
C PHE A 192 13.91 -0.35 -16.79
N ILE A 193 14.44 -1.53 -16.48
CA ILE A 193 13.82 -2.47 -15.54
C ILE A 193 13.70 -1.82 -14.15
N ALA A 194 14.75 -1.14 -13.67
CA ALA A 194 14.71 -0.44 -12.40
C ALA A 194 13.69 0.73 -12.38
N ILE A 195 13.55 1.46 -13.49
CA ILE A 195 12.52 2.49 -13.65
C ILE A 195 11.11 1.88 -13.60
N ASP A 196 10.88 0.83 -14.37
CA ASP A 196 9.60 0.11 -14.41
C ASP A 196 9.23 -0.44 -13.02
N LEU A 197 10.22 -0.95 -12.28
CA LEU A 197 10.05 -1.42 -10.90
C LEU A 197 9.62 -0.30 -9.94
N GLY A 198 10.23 0.88 -10.04
CA GLY A 198 9.83 2.05 -9.26
C GLY A 198 8.41 2.52 -9.59
N ILE A 199 8.03 2.48 -10.87
CA ILE A 199 6.69 2.86 -11.33
C ILE A 199 5.63 1.91 -10.76
N VAL A 200 5.81 0.59 -10.90
CA VAL A 200 4.83 -0.37 -10.38
C VAL A 200 4.73 -0.29 -8.85
N CYS A 201 5.86 -0.13 -8.17
CA CYS A 201 5.92 -0.01 -6.72
C CYS A 201 5.12 1.22 -6.24
N GLN A 202 5.36 2.38 -6.85
CA GLN A 202 4.62 3.59 -6.50
C GLN A 202 3.12 3.45 -6.80
N ASN A 203 2.74 2.74 -7.87
CA ASN A 203 1.34 2.51 -8.15
C ASN A 203 0.67 1.59 -7.11
N LEU A 204 1.40 0.59 -6.59
CA LEU A 204 0.92 -0.21 -5.46
C LEU A 204 0.69 0.66 -4.22
N TYR A 205 1.62 1.57 -3.91
CA TYR A 205 1.49 2.50 -2.80
C TYR A 205 0.22 3.37 -2.88
N LEU A 206 -0.05 3.94 -4.06
CA LEU A 206 -1.24 4.78 -4.28
C LEU A 206 -2.53 3.94 -4.26
N ALA A 207 -2.49 2.74 -4.85
CA ALA A 207 -3.61 1.82 -4.83
C ALA A 207 -3.94 1.38 -3.39
N CYS A 208 -2.94 1.04 -2.58
CA CYS A 208 -3.12 0.73 -1.16
C CYS A 208 -3.80 1.89 -0.42
N GLU A 209 -3.31 3.12 -0.57
CA GLU A 209 -3.90 4.29 0.10
C GLU A 209 -5.35 4.52 -0.33
N ALA A 210 -5.69 4.24 -1.59
CA ALA A 210 -7.06 4.39 -2.11
C ALA A 210 -8.09 3.43 -1.48
N ILE A 211 -7.63 2.37 -0.81
CA ILE A 211 -8.47 1.37 -0.15
C ILE A 211 -8.07 1.16 1.32
N ASN A 212 -7.45 2.16 1.94
CA ASN A 212 -7.04 2.17 3.36
C ASN A 212 -6.09 1.01 3.76
N LEU A 213 -5.28 0.54 2.81
CA LEU A 213 -4.20 -0.41 3.06
C LEU A 213 -2.85 0.31 3.15
N GLY A 214 -1.89 -0.37 3.75
CA GLY A 214 -0.51 0.08 3.86
C GLY A 214 0.43 -0.88 3.17
N THR A 215 1.54 -0.34 2.66
CA THR A 215 2.64 -1.15 2.14
C THR A 215 3.99 -0.49 2.43
N VAL A 216 5.06 -1.25 2.22
CA VAL A 216 6.43 -0.75 2.16
C VAL A 216 7.23 -1.56 1.14
N ALA A 217 8.04 -0.87 0.34
CA ALA A 217 8.99 -1.52 -0.57
C ALA A 217 10.21 -2.05 0.18
N ILE A 218 10.58 -3.30 -0.06
CA ILE A 218 11.69 -4.00 0.59
C ILE A 218 12.60 -4.57 -0.50
N GLY A 219 13.77 -3.95 -0.66
CA GLY A 219 14.87 -4.45 -1.51
C GLY A 219 15.97 -5.17 -0.71
N TYR A 220 15.70 -5.49 0.57
CA TYR A 220 16.68 -6.10 1.47
C TYR A 220 16.17 -7.47 1.92
N TYR A 221 16.63 -8.51 1.24
CA TYR A 221 16.23 -9.91 1.44
C TYR A 221 17.34 -10.86 0.93
N GLU A 222 17.24 -12.13 1.32
CA GLU A 222 18.15 -13.22 0.94
C GLU A 222 17.84 -13.71 -0.49
N GLN A 223 18.43 -13.06 -1.50
CA GLN A 223 18.16 -13.27 -2.93
C GLN A 223 18.05 -14.76 -3.31
N ASN A 224 19.13 -15.52 -3.17
CA ASN A 224 19.19 -16.91 -3.65
C ASN A 224 18.13 -17.80 -2.98
N LYS A 225 17.91 -17.62 -1.67
CA LYS A 225 16.92 -18.42 -0.92
C LYS A 225 15.50 -18.08 -1.33
N LEU A 226 15.25 -16.82 -1.68
CA LEU A 226 13.94 -16.37 -2.12
C LEU A 226 13.64 -16.84 -3.56
N ASP A 227 14.64 -16.79 -4.45
CA ASP A 227 14.52 -17.33 -5.81
C ASP A 227 14.29 -18.85 -5.78
N GLU A 228 14.99 -19.58 -4.90
CA GLU A 228 14.77 -21.01 -4.65
C GLU A 228 13.36 -21.28 -4.10
N LEU A 229 12.90 -20.50 -3.12
CA LEU A 229 11.54 -20.63 -2.59
C LEU A 229 10.47 -20.49 -3.68
N PHE A 230 10.76 -19.73 -4.75
CA PHE A 230 9.84 -19.44 -5.84
C PHE A 230 10.02 -20.40 -7.03
N ASP A 231 10.93 -21.36 -6.93
CA ASP A 231 11.31 -22.31 -7.99
C ASP A 231 11.73 -21.61 -9.29
N LEU A 232 12.44 -20.48 -9.19
CA LEU A 232 12.84 -19.68 -10.36
C LEU A 232 14.09 -20.24 -11.05
N ASN A 233 14.13 -20.15 -12.38
CA ASN A 233 15.37 -20.27 -13.13
C ASN A 233 16.09 -18.91 -13.10
N THR A 234 17.09 -18.77 -12.23
CA THR A 234 17.76 -17.49 -11.96
C THR A 234 18.57 -16.93 -13.12
N ASP A 235 18.83 -17.72 -14.16
CA ASP A 235 19.44 -17.23 -15.40
C ASP A 235 18.47 -16.38 -16.23
N GLU A 236 17.15 -16.59 -16.03
CA GLU A 236 16.08 -15.98 -16.84
C GLU A 236 15.16 -15.07 -16.02
N GLU A 237 14.96 -15.37 -14.74
CA GLU A 237 14.02 -14.68 -13.86
C GLU A 237 14.45 -14.72 -12.40
N PHE A 238 14.37 -13.58 -11.71
CA PHE A 238 14.74 -13.45 -10.31
C PHE A 238 13.93 -12.38 -9.60
N VAL A 239 13.76 -12.50 -8.28
CA VAL A 239 13.04 -11.54 -7.44
C VAL A 239 13.81 -10.23 -7.36
N VAL A 240 13.13 -9.11 -7.59
CA VAL A 240 13.73 -7.75 -7.58
C VAL A 240 13.14 -6.83 -6.52
N LEU A 241 11.95 -7.13 -5.99
CA LEU A 241 11.36 -6.33 -4.91
C LEU A 241 10.25 -7.08 -4.17
N LEU A 242 10.22 -6.90 -2.85
CA LEU A 242 9.12 -7.30 -2.00
C LEU A 242 8.29 -6.09 -1.55
N ALA A 243 6.98 -6.30 -1.39
CA ALA A 243 6.07 -5.30 -0.84
C ALA A 243 4.96 -5.98 -0.02
N PRO A 244 5.13 -6.16 1.31
CA PRO A 244 4.05 -6.55 2.19
C PRO A 244 2.89 -5.54 2.11
N VAL A 245 1.65 -6.03 2.10
CA VAL A 245 0.43 -5.23 2.06
C VAL A 245 -0.51 -5.70 3.17
N GLY A 246 -1.09 -4.78 3.91
CA GLY A 246 -2.09 -5.09 4.94
C GLY A 246 -2.84 -3.87 5.47
N ARG A 247 -3.91 -4.11 6.23
CA ARG A 247 -4.56 -3.03 7.00
C ARG A 247 -3.57 -2.47 8.00
N TYR A 248 -3.72 -1.19 8.31
CA TYR A 248 -2.96 -0.54 9.36
C TYR A 248 -3.92 0.33 10.16
N ARG A 249 -3.65 0.50 11.45
CA ARG A 249 -4.40 1.46 12.27
C ARG A 249 -3.96 2.88 11.94
N LYS A 250 -4.90 3.75 11.57
CA LYS A 250 -4.62 5.18 11.38
C LYS A 250 -4.36 5.82 12.74
N GLN A 251 -3.10 6.14 13.02
CA GLN A 251 -2.77 6.96 14.18
C GLN A 251 -3.05 8.42 13.84
N LYS A 252 -4.11 9.01 14.41
CA LYS A 252 -4.26 10.48 14.47
C LYS A 252 -3.60 10.95 15.75
N LYS A 253 -2.69 11.91 15.67
CA LYS A 253 -2.26 12.63 16.88
C LYS A 253 -3.46 13.41 17.39
N LEU A 254 -3.71 13.39 18.70
CA LEU A 254 -4.79 14.17 19.34
C LEU A 254 -4.72 15.65 18.91
N THR A 255 -3.51 16.18 18.70
CA THR A 255 -3.24 17.55 18.24
C THR A 255 -3.72 17.87 16.82
N GLU A 256 -3.88 16.87 15.94
CA GLU A 256 -4.43 17.06 14.60
C GLU A 256 -5.95 17.24 14.60
N PHE A 257 -6.64 16.76 15.64
CA PHE A 257 -8.05 17.04 15.88
C PHE A 257 -8.29 18.54 16.15
N PHE A 258 -7.30 19.23 16.74
CA PHE A 258 -7.36 20.66 17.04
C PHE A 258 -6.93 21.55 15.86
N LYS A 259 -6.44 20.99 14.74
CA LYS A 259 -6.15 21.74 13.50
C LYS A 259 -7.41 21.90 12.66
N TYR A 260 -8.48 22.44 13.24
CA TYR A 260 -9.44 23.15 12.39
C TYR A 260 -8.68 24.31 11.72
N PRO A 261 -8.94 24.64 10.43
CA PRO A 261 -8.46 25.91 9.90
C PRO A 261 -8.90 26.99 10.88
N LYS A 262 -8.00 27.91 11.25
CA LYS A 262 -8.36 29.12 12.00
C LYS A 262 -9.49 29.82 11.25
N LYS A 263 -10.74 29.46 11.54
CA LYS A 263 -11.86 30.36 11.37
C LYS A 263 -11.60 31.41 12.43
N GLU A 264 -11.37 32.65 12.02
CA GLU A 264 -11.52 33.77 12.94
C GLU A 264 -12.96 33.71 13.47
N VAL A 265 -13.09 33.13 14.65
CA VAL A 265 -14.35 33.14 15.37
C VAL A 265 -14.47 34.55 15.92
N THR A 266 -15.21 35.40 15.22
CA THR A 266 -15.55 36.73 15.71
C THR A 266 -16.42 36.62 16.96
N LEU A 267 -16.32 37.57 17.89
CA LEU A 267 -17.15 37.65 19.11
C LEU A 267 -18.66 37.52 18.85
N VAL A 268 -19.12 37.87 17.64
CA VAL A 268 -20.50 37.73 17.18
C VAL A 268 -20.89 36.26 16.94
N SER A 269 -19.95 35.43 16.50
CA SER A 269 -20.15 34.00 16.24
C SER A 269 -20.24 33.19 17.54
N LEU A 270 -19.44 33.55 18.54
CA LEU A 270 -19.52 33.00 19.90
C LEU A 270 -20.81 33.39 20.62
N LYS A 271 -21.28 34.63 20.50
CA LYS A 271 -22.56 35.08 21.08
C LYS A 271 -23.79 34.36 20.52
N LYS A 272 -23.74 33.93 19.25
CA LYS A 272 -24.80 33.12 18.61
C LYS A 272 -24.85 31.68 19.15
N LEU A 273 -23.70 31.12 19.54
CA LEU A 273 -23.60 29.82 20.21
C LEU A 273 -23.97 29.94 21.71
N GLU A 274 -23.50 30.97 22.40
CA GLU A 274 -23.84 31.29 23.80
C GLU A 274 -25.34 31.49 24.02
N GLY A 275 -26.02 32.20 23.10
CA GLY A 275 -27.45 32.47 23.21
C GLY A 275 -28.33 31.23 23.06
N LYS A 276 -27.80 30.17 22.43
CA LYS A 276 -28.55 28.95 22.13
C LYS A 276 -28.28 27.82 23.13
N TYR A 277 -27.16 27.86 23.86
CA TYR A 277 -26.68 26.72 24.66
C TYR A 277 -26.27 27.07 26.09
N LYS A 278 -26.90 28.10 26.69
CA LYS A 278 -26.84 28.30 28.14
C LYS A 278 -27.69 27.26 28.87
N ARG A 279 -27.08 26.13 29.24
CA ARG A 279 -27.26 25.46 30.55
C ARG A 279 -26.45 24.15 30.60
N LYS A 280 -25.50 24.12 31.55
CA LYS A 280 -24.59 23.03 31.96
C LYS A 280 -23.38 22.79 31.03
N ASN A 281 -22.25 23.33 31.47
CA ASN A 281 -20.91 23.22 30.88
C ASN A 281 -20.36 21.79 30.93
N LEU A 282 -20.88 20.89 30.09
CA LEU A 282 -20.33 19.54 29.94
C LEU A 282 -20.31 19.18 28.46
N VAL A 283 -19.12 18.97 27.90
CA VAL A 283 -18.94 18.38 26.57
C VAL A 283 -18.30 17.01 26.81
N GLU A 284 -19.06 15.95 26.56
CA GLU A 284 -18.61 14.56 26.64
C GLU A 284 -18.33 14.06 25.22
N PHE A 285 -17.22 13.35 25.03
CA PHE A 285 -16.97 12.59 23.80
C PHE A 285 -17.19 11.11 24.10
N ILE A 286 -18.17 10.49 23.44
CA ILE A 286 -18.60 9.11 23.70
C ILE A 286 -18.57 8.33 22.40
N VAL A 287 -18.16 7.06 22.45
CA VAL A 287 -18.27 6.15 21.31
C VAL A 287 -19.61 5.40 21.40
N LYS A 288 -20.45 5.51 20.36
CA LYS A 288 -21.77 4.86 20.29
C LYS A 288 -22.01 4.31 18.89
N ASN A 289 -22.33 3.02 18.77
CA ASN A 289 -22.57 2.33 17.49
C ASN A 289 -21.49 2.62 16.44
N ASP A 290 -20.22 2.44 16.79
CA ASP A 290 -19.07 2.72 15.91
C ASP A 290 -19.02 4.14 15.36
N HIS A 291 -19.47 5.13 16.15
CA HIS A 291 -19.35 6.55 15.83
C HIS A 291 -18.85 7.34 17.04
N LEU A 292 -18.00 8.34 16.79
CA LEU A 292 -17.62 9.32 17.81
C LEU A 292 -18.76 10.34 17.94
N VAL A 293 -19.31 10.47 19.13
CA VAL A 293 -20.43 11.35 19.45
C VAL A 293 -19.96 12.46 20.39
N ILE A 294 -20.18 13.71 20.01
CA ILE A 294 -20.14 14.83 20.96
C ILE A 294 -21.49 14.86 21.66
N LYS A 295 -21.47 14.87 22.99
CA LYS A 295 -22.65 15.05 23.81
C LYS A 295 -22.51 16.29 24.68
N ILE A 296 -23.52 17.17 24.63
CA ILE A 296 -23.58 18.40 25.42
C ILE A 296 -24.91 18.41 26.18
N GLY A 297 -24.88 18.05 27.46
CA GLY A 297 -26.11 17.84 28.24
C GLY A 297 -26.93 16.65 27.69
N GLU A 298 -28.14 16.91 27.17
CA GLU A 298 -29.00 15.89 26.54
C GLU A 298 -28.84 15.80 25.01
N PHE A 299 -28.03 16.68 24.41
CA PHE A 299 -27.81 16.73 22.97
C PHE A 299 -26.66 15.80 22.56
N GLU A 300 -26.84 15.00 21.51
CA GLU A 300 -25.82 14.12 20.91
C GLU A 300 -25.64 14.45 19.41
N GLU A 301 -24.41 14.63 18.95
CA GLU A 301 -24.05 14.81 17.54
C GLU A 301 -22.98 13.79 17.14
N ILE A 302 -23.27 12.99 16.10
CA ILE A 302 -22.34 12.04 15.51
C ILE A 302 -21.35 12.81 14.63
N LEU A 303 -20.07 12.78 14.97
CA LEU A 303 -19.02 13.51 14.26
C LEU A 303 -18.48 12.73 13.07
N GLU A 304 -17.97 11.52 13.31
CA GLU A 304 -17.37 10.65 12.30
C GLU A 304 -17.61 9.17 12.64
N PRO A 305 -17.62 8.27 11.65
CA PRO A 305 -17.52 6.83 11.90
C PRO A 305 -16.24 6.53 12.69
N TYR A 306 -16.37 5.88 13.83
CA TYR A 306 -15.32 5.36 14.68
C TYR A 306 -14.70 4.11 14.04
N ASN A 307 -14.12 4.28 12.86
CA ASN A 307 -13.28 3.24 12.28
C ASN A 307 -11.82 3.54 12.65
N GLU A 308 -11.38 2.92 13.74
CA GLU A 308 -9.96 2.63 14.01
C GLU A 308 -9.01 3.81 14.26
N ILE A 309 -9.42 4.80 15.07
CA ILE A 309 -8.49 5.83 15.57
C ILE A 309 -8.05 5.45 16.99
N GLU A 310 -6.81 5.01 17.13
CA GLU A 310 -6.13 4.85 18.43
C GLU A 310 -5.52 6.20 18.82
N PHE A 311 -6.05 6.84 19.87
CA PHE A 311 -5.55 8.12 20.37
C PHE A 311 -4.30 7.87 21.23
N ILE A 312 -3.12 8.19 20.69
CA ILE A 312 -1.84 8.00 21.39
C ILE A 312 -1.35 9.36 21.92
N GLY A 313 -1.53 9.57 23.22
CA GLY A 313 -0.64 10.37 24.09
C GLY A 313 0.08 9.42 25.06
N GLU A 314 0.75 9.90 26.10
CA GLU A 314 1.35 9.02 27.14
C GLU A 314 0.32 8.11 27.84
N MET A 315 -0.98 8.30 27.56
CA MET A 315 -2.09 7.51 28.07
C MET A 315 -3.10 7.17 26.96
N SER A 316 -3.56 5.92 26.91
CA SER A 316 -4.72 5.50 26.10
C SER A 316 -6.02 5.94 26.75
N ALA A 317 -6.86 6.70 26.04
CA ALA A 317 -8.12 7.25 26.57
C ALA A 317 -9.35 6.62 25.90
N ARG A 318 -10.30 6.13 26.69
CA ARG A 318 -11.63 5.66 26.27
C ARG A 318 -12.65 6.80 26.24
N ALA A 319 -12.53 7.76 27.16
CA ALA A 319 -13.33 8.99 27.20
C ALA A 319 -12.52 10.13 27.83
N MET A 320 -12.90 11.37 27.52
CA MET A 320 -12.31 12.57 28.12
C MET A 320 -13.41 13.52 28.59
N ARG A 321 -13.23 14.08 29.78
CA ARG A 321 -14.09 15.10 30.40
C ARG A 321 -13.26 16.37 30.59
N PHE A 322 -13.75 17.48 30.06
CA PHE A 322 -13.11 18.78 30.21
C PHE A 322 -13.85 19.59 31.28
N GLU A 323 -13.10 20.08 32.26
CA GLU A 323 -13.59 21.02 33.27
C GLU A 323 -13.08 22.42 32.91
N PHE A 324 -14.02 23.36 32.78
CA PHE A 324 -13.74 24.73 32.37
C PHE A 324 -13.98 25.69 33.52
N THR A 325 -13.14 26.72 33.63
CA THR A 325 -13.34 27.83 34.55
C THR A 325 -14.64 28.58 34.21
N LYS A 326 -15.10 29.43 35.13
CA LYS A 326 -16.24 30.34 34.88
C LYS A 326 -15.99 31.30 33.71
N GLU A 327 -14.74 31.50 33.32
CA GLU A 327 -14.33 32.31 32.16
C GLU A 327 -14.17 31.50 30.87
N GLY A 328 -14.45 30.18 30.90
CA GLY A 328 -14.41 29.31 29.72
C GLY A 328 -13.01 28.82 29.34
N LYS A 329 -12.02 28.95 30.21
CA LYS A 329 -10.69 28.37 30.00
C LYS A 329 -10.67 26.91 30.46
N PRO A 330 -10.04 25.98 29.72
CA PRO A 330 -9.89 24.60 30.18
C PRO A 330 -8.96 24.59 31.40
N GLU A 331 -9.48 24.21 32.55
CA GLU A 331 -8.75 24.18 33.82
C GLU A 331 -8.16 22.78 34.05
N LYS A 332 -8.90 21.75 33.66
CA LYS A 332 -8.58 20.37 33.96
C LYS A 332 -9.16 19.41 32.92
N VAL A 333 -8.41 18.38 32.58
CA VAL A 333 -8.87 17.28 31.73
C VAL A 333 -8.87 16.00 32.55
N VAL A 334 -10.02 15.33 32.64
CA VAL A 334 -10.15 14.00 33.24
C VAL A 334 -10.21 12.99 32.10
N VAL A 335 -9.27 12.06 32.10
CA VAL A 335 -9.12 11.00 31.11
C VAL A 335 -9.56 9.68 31.73
N LEU A 336 -10.51 8.99 31.10
CA LEU A 336 -10.85 7.62 31.45
C LEU A 336 -10.04 6.68 30.57
N ASN A 337 -9.27 5.77 31.17
CA ASN A 337 -8.52 4.76 30.41
C ASN A 337 -9.43 3.60 29.94
N ALA A 338 -8.85 2.58 29.30
CA ALA A 338 -9.59 1.41 28.82
C ALA A 338 -10.18 0.53 29.96
N GLU A 339 -9.73 0.73 31.20
CA GLU A 339 -10.14 0.00 32.41
C GLU A 339 -11.09 0.83 33.29
N ASP A 340 -11.60 1.96 32.78
CA ASP A 340 -12.47 2.93 33.46
C ASP A 340 -11.81 3.63 34.68
N GLU A 341 -10.48 3.68 34.71
CA GLU A 341 -9.72 4.46 35.70
C GLU A 341 -9.58 5.92 35.26
N GLU A 342 -9.79 6.86 36.20
CA GLU A 342 -9.70 8.30 35.97
C GLU A 342 -8.28 8.83 36.20
N PHE A 343 -7.79 9.63 35.24
CA PHE A 343 -6.51 10.34 35.33
C PHE A 343 -6.72 11.82 35.08
N GLU A 344 -6.11 12.65 35.93
CA GLU A 344 -6.20 14.09 35.83
C GLU A 344 -4.97 14.64 35.12
N LEU A 345 -5.20 15.42 34.06
CA LEU A 345 -4.17 16.17 33.37
C LEU A 345 -4.39 17.66 33.65
N GLU A 346 -3.36 18.30 34.19
CA GLU A 346 -3.31 19.77 34.31
C GLU A 346 -3.09 20.39 32.94
N CYS A 347 -3.92 21.37 32.58
CA CYS A 347 -3.73 22.13 31.35
C CYS A 347 -2.51 23.04 31.51
N ALA A 348 -1.45 22.84 30.72
CA ALA A 348 -0.33 23.78 30.66
C ALA A 348 -0.81 25.15 30.13
N GLU A 349 -0.31 26.24 30.74
CA GLU A 349 -0.68 27.63 30.42
C GLU A 349 -0.45 28.04 28.95
#